data_AF-A0A8T5FKY0-F1
#
_entry.id   AF-A0A8T5FKY0-F1
#
_cell.length_a   1.000
_cell.length_b   1.000
_cell.length_c   1.000
_cell.angle_alpha   90.00
_cell.angle_beta   90.00
_cell.angle_gamma   90.00
#
_symmetry.space_group_name_H-M   'P 1'
#
loop_
_entity.id
_entity.type
_entity.pdbx_description
1 polymer ?
#
loop_
_entity_poly.entity_id
_entity_poly.type
_entity_poly.pdbx_seq_one_letter_code
_entity_poly.pdbx_strand_id
1 'polypeptide(L)'
;MKKKLLITIIAVLVVLLLIFSGYVVYQKIKPREIKHDYYTIEPEPWVEDTPFTDEENDVKISVSRATRSKSKFDIDKQEIYDKGLKTLFSNGLYKGMPLGIAKAILNESTELIIGPEMDPDDGVVEAFILGKYEEDEFAFYIFLDEDWKKQIPDTNILYANDLDESTVRKYDFTSYTKGIYIDKVKGDFDWFLSSPRKGGVFVGEINKETLDIEDLRLTNLTIIYVR
;
A
#
# COMPACT_ATOMS: atom_id res chain seq x y z
N MET A 1 58.77 20.28 -39.96
CA MET A 1 57.37 19.79 -40.08
C MET A 1 56.97 18.73 -39.04
N LYS A 2 57.80 17.73 -38.71
CA LYS A 2 57.41 16.60 -37.83
C LYS A 2 57.00 16.97 -36.39
N LYS A 3 57.63 17.98 -35.76
CA LYS A 3 57.31 18.39 -34.37
C LYS A 3 55.93 19.05 -34.22
N LYS A 4 55.53 19.91 -35.17
CA LYS A 4 54.22 20.57 -35.14
C LYS A 4 53.09 19.54 -35.33
N LEU A 5 53.27 18.59 -36.26
CA LEU A 5 52.33 17.48 -36.47
C LEU A 5 52.17 16.61 -35.21
N LEU A 6 53.28 16.28 -34.54
CA LEU A 6 53.26 15.49 -33.30
C LEU A 6 52.52 16.21 -32.16
N ILE A 7 52.74 17.51 -31.99
CA ILE A 7 52.04 18.31 -30.97
C ILE A 7 50.54 18.36 -31.26
N THR A 8 50.14 18.51 -32.53
CA THR A 8 48.71 18.49 -32.91
C THR A 8 48.07 17.15 -32.62
N ILE A 9 48.74 16.03 -32.90
CA ILE A 9 48.23 14.68 -32.62
C ILE A 9 48.03 14.49 -31.10
N ILE A 10 49.01 14.90 -30.29
CA ILE A 10 48.93 14.80 -28.83
C ILE A 10 47.77 15.66 -28.30
N ALA A 11 47.60 16.88 -28.79
CA ALA A 11 46.51 17.76 -28.38
C ALA A 11 45.12 17.15 -28.69
N VAL A 12 44.96 16.56 -29.87
CA VAL A 12 43.71 15.86 -30.25
C VAL A 12 43.44 14.66 -29.34
N LEU A 13 44.47 13.86 -29.04
CA LEU A 13 44.35 12.72 -28.13
C LEU A 13 43.92 13.14 -26.72
N VAL A 14 44.48 14.23 -26.19
CA VAL A 14 44.09 14.76 -24.87
C VAL A 14 42.63 15.22 -24.86
N VAL A 15 42.19 15.91 -25.91
CA VAL A 15 40.79 16.34 -26.03
C VAL A 15 39.84 15.14 -26.10
N LEU A 16 40.19 14.11 -26.87
CA LEU A 16 39.39 12.87 -26.94
C LEU A 16 39.32 12.16 -25.60
N LEU A 17 40.42 12.11 -24.85
CA LEU A 17 40.46 11.55 -23.49
C LEU A 17 39.57 12.31 -22.52
N LEU A 18 39.57 13.65 -22.58
CA LEU A 18 38.70 14.48 -21.76
C LEU A 18 37.22 14.25 -22.09
N ILE A 19 36.86 14.21 -23.38
CA ILE A 19 35.49 13.91 -23.82
C ILE A 19 35.05 12.52 -23.33
N PHE A 20 35.91 11.51 -23.50
CA PHE A 20 35.61 10.14 -23.07
C PHE A 20 35.45 10.04 -21.56
N SER A 21 36.33 10.67 -20.78
CA SER A 21 36.23 10.70 -19.32
C SER A 21 34.95 11.39 -18.85
N GLY A 22 34.58 12.52 -19.48
CA GLY A 22 33.32 13.22 -19.21
C GLY A 22 32.11 12.36 -19.54
N TYR A 23 32.15 11.59 -20.63
CA TYR A 23 31.08 10.65 -20.99
C TYR A 23 30.93 9.50 -19.98
N VAL A 24 32.03 8.92 -19.50
CA VAL A 24 32.01 7.86 -18.48
C VAL A 24 31.45 8.38 -17.16
N VAL A 25 31.86 9.58 -16.74
CA VAL A 25 31.32 10.24 -15.54
C VAL A 25 29.84 10.55 -15.71
N TYR A 26 29.43 11.07 -16.87
CA TYR A 26 28.02 11.31 -17.19
C TYR A 26 27.19 10.02 -17.10
N GLN A 27 27.68 8.90 -17.62
CA GLN A 27 26.98 7.61 -17.52
C GLN A 27 26.90 7.05 -16.09
N LYS A 28 27.86 7.37 -15.22
CA LYS A 28 27.81 7.00 -13.79
C LYS A 28 26.90 7.90 -12.96
N ILE A 29 26.79 9.18 -13.32
CA ILE A 29 25.96 10.17 -12.62
C ILE A 29 24.51 10.14 -13.14
N LYS A 30 24.29 9.72 -14.39
CA LYS A 30 22.94 9.55 -14.92
C LYS A 30 22.22 8.57 -14.00
N PRO A 31 21.13 8.99 -13.34
CA PRO A 31 20.33 8.07 -12.55
C PRO A 31 20.02 6.88 -13.45
N ARG A 32 20.33 5.65 -13.00
CA ARG A 32 19.80 4.46 -13.67
C ARG A 32 18.30 4.67 -13.68
N GLU A 33 17.72 4.93 -14.86
CA GLU A 33 16.29 4.82 -15.04
C GLU A 33 15.98 3.34 -14.80
N ILE A 34 15.63 3.01 -13.57
CA ILE A 34 15.06 1.72 -13.25
C ILE A 34 13.70 1.76 -13.96
N LYS A 35 13.65 1.21 -15.17
CA LYS A 35 12.41 0.97 -15.89
C LYS A 35 11.66 -0.10 -15.11
N HIS A 36 10.87 0.32 -14.13
CA HIS A 36 9.80 -0.50 -13.62
C HIS A 36 8.68 -0.47 -14.67
N ASP A 37 8.28 -1.62 -15.20
CA ASP A 37 7.00 -1.74 -15.87
C ASP A 37 5.93 -1.25 -14.88
N TYR A 38 5.41 -0.05 -15.15
CA TYR A 38 4.96 0.86 -14.09
C TYR A 38 3.60 0.49 -13.49
N TYR A 39 2.85 -0.39 -14.14
CA TYR A 39 1.53 -0.83 -13.71
C TYR A 39 1.39 -2.34 -13.88
N THR A 40 0.81 -2.99 -12.87
CA THR A 40 0.43 -4.40 -12.92
C THR A 40 -1.02 -4.57 -12.48
N ILE A 41 -1.71 -5.54 -13.07
CA ILE A 41 -3.06 -5.94 -12.66
C ILE A 41 -2.99 -6.79 -11.39
N GLU A 42 -2.02 -7.71 -11.35
CA GLU A 42 -1.76 -8.54 -10.17
C GLU A 42 -1.24 -7.70 -9.01
N PRO A 43 -1.65 -8.03 -7.76
CA PRO A 43 -1.30 -7.23 -6.59
C PRO A 43 0.08 -7.55 -6.00
N GLU A 44 0.64 -8.74 -6.25
CA GLU A 44 1.97 -9.11 -5.72
C GLU A 44 3.08 -8.13 -6.13
N PRO A 45 3.17 -7.66 -7.40
CA PRO A 45 4.19 -6.68 -7.81
C PRO A 45 3.97 -5.26 -7.27
N TRP A 46 2.87 -5.01 -6.55
CA TRP A 46 2.65 -3.74 -5.85
C TRP A 46 3.44 -3.68 -4.54
N VAL A 47 3.82 -4.83 -3.96
CA VAL A 47 4.70 -4.88 -2.78
C VAL A 47 6.15 -4.65 -3.24
N GLU A 48 6.71 -3.49 -2.90
CA GLU A 48 8.00 -3.05 -3.41
C GLU A 48 9.16 -3.97 -2.99
N ASP A 49 10.13 -4.15 -3.90
CA ASP A 49 11.34 -4.97 -3.69
C ASP A 49 12.44 -4.27 -2.91
N THR A 50 12.39 -2.95 -2.86
CA THR A 50 13.34 -2.14 -2.11
C THR A 50 12.72 -1.82 -0.76
N PRO A 51 13.44 -2.04 0.36
CA PRO A 51 12.98 -1.59 1.65
C PRO A 51 12.68 -0.10 1.66
N PHE A 52 11.62 0.29 2.38
CA PHE A 52 11.22 1.69 2.45
C PHE A 52 12.15 2.52 3.35
N THR A 53 12.67 1.91 4.41
CA THR A 53 13.66 2.49 5.32
C THR A 53 15.01 1.77 5.17
N ASP A 54 15.99 2.13 6.01
CA ASP A 54 17.27 1.40 6.10
C ASP A 54 17.12 0.05 6.84
N GLU A 55 15.92 -0.28 7.34
CA GLU A 55 15.60 -1.55 7.99
C GLU A 55 15.34 -2.62 6.93
N GLU A 56 15.81 -3.85 7.18
CA GLU A 56 15.99 -4.87 6.13
C GLU A 56 14.66 -5.50 5.66
N ASN A 57 13.59 -5.35 6.46
CA ASN A 57 12.31 -6.05 6.28
C ASN A 57 11.12 -5.14 5.93
N ASP A 58 11.25 -3.82 6.04
CA ASP A 58 10.19 -2.88 5.70
C ASP A 58 9.78 -3.02 4.24
N VAL A 59 8.49 -3.16 3.99
CA VAL A 59 7.90 -3.22 2.67
C VAL A 59 6.90 -2.10 2.46
N LYS A 60 6.74 -1.69 1.21
CA LYS A 60 5.78 -0.66 0.83
C LYS A 60 4.84 -1.14 -0.25
N ILE A 61 3.55 -0.93 -0.04
CA ILE A 61 2.52 -1.10 -1.04
C ILE A 61 2.52 0.11 -1.96
N SER A 62 2.94 -0.11 -3.20
CA SER A 62 3.04 0.92 -4.23
C SER A 62 1.66 1.28 -4.79
N VAL A 63 1.01 2.26 -4.17
CA VAL A 63 -0.27 2.82 -4.64
C VAL A 63 -0.15 3.30 -6.10
N SER A 64 1.00 3.84 -6.48
CA SER A 64 1.27 4.29 -7.85
C SER A 64 1.19 3.12 -8.85
N ARG A 65 1.86 2.00 -8.58
CA ARG A 65 1.82 0.78 -9.41
C ARG A 65 0.42 0.17 -9.45
N ALA A 66 -0.28 0.17 -8.32
CA ALA A 66 -1.62 -0.37 -8.23
C ALA A 66 -2.65 0.43 -9.05
N THR A 67 -2.41 1.73 -9.24
CA THR A 67 -3.41 2.69 -9.73
C THR A 67 -3.05 3.41 -11.03
N ARG A 68 -1.96 3.02 -11.71
CA ARG A 68 -1.41 3.76 -12.87
C ARG A 68 -1.08 5.23 -12.52
N SER A 69 -0.65 5.46 -11.28
CA SER A 69 -0.38 6.79 -10.70
C SER A 69 -1.51 7.79 -10.76
N LYS A 70 -2.74 7.28 -10.81
CA LYS A 70 -3.95 8.09 -10.67
C LYS A 70 -4.29 8.40 -9.23
N SER A 71 -3.60 7.77 -8.28
CA SER A 71 -3.70 8.13 -6.87
C SER A 71 -2.34 8.20 -6.17
N LYS A 72 -2.33 8.91 -5.05
CA LYS A 72 -1.21 9.06 -4.14
C LYS A 72 -1.70 8.90 -2.71
N PHE A 73 -0.86 8.36 -1.85
CA PHE A 73 -1.05 8.43 -0.41
C PHE A 73 -0.57 9.80 0.07
N ASP A 74 -1.46 10.55 0.72
CA ASP A 74 -1.10 11.75 1.48
C ASP A 74 -1.33 11.48 2.96
N ILE A 75 -0.36 11.84 3.79
CA ILE A 75 -0.28 11.53 5.23
C ILE A 75 -1.50 12.05 6.02
N ASP A 76 -2.18 13.06 5.48
CA ASP A 76 -3.37 13.70 6.06
C ASP A 76 -4.70 13.02 5.63
N LYS A 77 -4.66 11.77 5.18
CA LYS A 77 -5.84 10.98 4.75
C LYS A 77 -6.58 11.55 3.53
N GLN A 78 -5.93 12.35 2.67
CA GLN A 78 -6.59 12.92 1.50
C GLN A 78 -6.75 11.91 0.35
N GLU A 79 -8.01 11.57 0.06
CA GLU A 79 -8.47 10.95 -1.18
C GLU A 79 -8.19 11.90 -2.36
N ILE A 80 -7.29 11.54 -3.28
CA ILE A 80 -7.07 12.32 -4.51
C ILE A 80 -7.87 11.70 -5.64
N TYR A 81 -8.85 12.46 -6.13
CA TYR A 81 -9.76 12.09 -7.20
C TYR A 81 -9.14 12.35 -8.58
N ASP A 82 -8.80 11.30 -9.33
CA ASP A 82 -8.76 11.36 -10.79
C ASP A 82 -9.68 10.29 -11.39
N LYS A 83 -10.72 10.77 -12.10
CA LYS A 83 -11.61 10.00 -13.01
C LYS A 83 -11.84 8.54 -12.60
N GLY A 84 -12.51 8.35 -11.47
CA GLY A 84 -13.02 7.06 -11.02
C GLY A 84 -12.10 6.27 -10.10
N LEU A 85 -10.79 6.54 -10.05
CA LEU A 85 -9.94 5.77 -9.15
C LEU A 85 -9.98 6.36 -7.72
N LYS A 86 -10.53 5.60 -6.77
CA LYS A 86 -10.64 5.98 -5.35
C LYS A 86 -9.69 5.13 -4.51
N THR A 87 -8.49 5.61 -4.22
CA THR A 87 -7.70 5.06 -3.11
C THR A 87 -8.30 5.58 -1.82
N LEU A 88 -8.75 4.65 -0.96
CA LEU A 88 -9.51 4.97 0.22
C LEU A 88 -8.68 4.58 1.43
N PHE A 89 -8.39 5.54 2.30
CA PHE A 89 -7.69 5.26 3.56
C PHE A 89 -8.72 5.06 4.68
N SER A 90 -8.48 4.02 5.47
CA SER A 90 -9.38 3.44 6.46
C SER A 90 -9.31 4.12 7.82
N ASN A 91 -10.39 3.96 8.58
CA ASN A 91 -10.39 4.11 10.04
C ASN A 91 -10.30 2.72 10.67
N GLY A 92 -10.27 2.64 11.99
CA GLY A 92 -10.31 1.37 12.67
C GLY A 92 -10.33 1.52 14.18
N LEU A 93 -10.40 0.37 14.84
CA LEU A 93 -10.37 0.16 16.27
C LEU A 93 -9.25 -0.84 16.56
N TYR A 94 -8.45 -0.59 17.59
CA TYR A 94 -7.51 -1.56 18.13
C TYR A 94 -7.93 -1.90 19.55
N LYS A 95 -8.29 -3.16 19.82
CA LYS A 95 -8.78 -3.58 21.15
C LYS A 95 -9.91 -2.65 21.66
N GLY A 96 -10.84 -2.27 20.77
CA GLY A 96 -11.94 -1.34 21.05
C GLY A 96 -11.58 0.15 21.11
N MET A 97 -10.29 0.52 21.07
CA MET A 97 -9.85 1.92 21.07
C MET A 97 -9.84 2.50 19.65
N PRO A 98 -10.45 3.67 19.41
CA PRO A 98 -10.45 4.29 18.09
C PRO A 98 -9.06 4.74 17.66
N LEU A 99 -8.75 4.51 16.37
CA LEU A 99 -7.52 4.96 15.74
C LEU A 99 -7.46 6.48 15.62
N GLY A 100 -6.31 7.05 15.93
CA GLY A 100 -6.00 8.46 15.70
C GLY A 100 -5.67 8.77 14.23
N ILE A 101 -4.54 9.43 14.00
CA ILE A 101 -3.98 9.69 12.67
C ILE A 101 -3.35 8.37 12.15
N ALA A 102 -4.21 7.39 11.85
CA ALA A 102 -3.86 6.08 11.30
C ALA A 102 -2.96 5.18 12.18
N LYS A 103 -2.85 5.48 13.48
CA LYS A 103 -2.11 4.67 14.46
C LYS A 103 -2.88 4.53 15.77
N ALA A 104 -2.73 3.37 16.42
CA ALA A 104 -3.18 3.13 17.79
C ALA A 104 -1.95 2.93 18.69
N ILE A 105 -1.96 3.62 19.83
CA ILE A 105 -0.88 3.55 20.83
C ILE A 105 -1.50 3.04 22.13
N LEU A 106 -0.95 1.97 22.68
CA LEU A 106 -1.31 1.40 23.98
C LEU A 106 -0.06 1.35 24.86
N ASN A 107 -0.13 1.89 26.07
CA ASN A 107 1.01 1.93 27.01
C ASN A 107 2.30 2.47 26.36
N GLU A 108 2.18 3.56 25.59
CA GLU A 108 3.30 4.21 24.87
C GLU A 108 3.92 3.38 23.72
N SER A 109 3.39 2.18 23.44
CA SER A 109 3.80 1.33 22.32
C SER A 109 2.80 1.45 21.17
N THR A 110 3.29 1.56 19.93
CA THR A 110 2.41 1.49 18.75
C THR A 110 2.02 0.03 18.57
N GLU A 111 0.74 -0.24 18.38
CA GLU A 111 0.24 -1.61 18.27
C GLU A 111 -0.52 -1.87 16.97
N LEU A 112 -1.06 -0.82 16.35
CA LEU A 112 -1.72 -0.89 15.04
C LEU A 112 -1.35 0.31 14.19
N ILE A 113 -0.91 0.07 12.95
CA ILE A 113 -0.72 1.10 11.92
C ILE A 113 -1.62 0.78 10.72
N ILE A 114 -2.29 1.81 10.22
CA ILE A 114 -3.01 1.75 8.95
C ILE A 114 -2.23 2.55 7.93
N GLY A 115 -1.64 1.88 6.95
CA GLY A 115 -0.84 2.54 5.94
C GLY A 115 -0.23 1.58 4.94
N PRO A 116 0.25 2.11 3.80
CA PRO A 116 0.91 1.30 2.78
C PRO A 116 2.33 0.88 3.16
N GLU A 117 2.88 1.40 4.27
CA GLU A 117 4.21 1.04 4.78
C GLU A 117 3.98 -0.01 5.88
N MET A 118 4.71 -1.12 5.79
CA MET A 118 4.52 -2.28 6.66
C MET A 118 5.87 -2.93 6.98
N ASP A 119 6.08 -3.39 8.21
CA ASP A 119 7.13 -4.27 8.67
C ASP A 119 6.49 -5.57 9.20
N PRO A 120 6.66 -6.71 8.51
CA PRO A 120 6.01 -7.95 8.90
C PRO A 120 6.61 -8.66 10.13
N ASP A 121 7.67 -8.13 10.76
CA ASP A 121 8.28 -8.75 11.92
C ASP A 121 8.71 -7.85 13.10
N ASP A 122 8.13 -6.65 13.22
CA ASP A 122 8.38 -5.72 14.33
C ASP A 122 7.42 -5.90 15.54
N GLY A 123 6.39 -6.73 15.39
CA GLY A 123 5.38 -7.00 16.41
C GLY A 123 4.21 -6.00 16.45
N VAL A 124 4.21 -5.00 15.57
CA VAL A 124 3.08 -4.08 15.32
C VAL A 124 2.16 -4.75 14.30
N VAL A 125 0.84 -4.67 14.47
CA VAL A 125 -0.07 -5.16 13.41
C VAL A 125 -0.32 -4.05 12.40
N GLU A 126 -0.18 -4.35 11.12
CA GLU A 126 -0.30 -3.34 10.07
C GLU A 126 -1.23 -3.76 8.95
N ALA A 127 -1.94 -2.76 8.43
CA ALA A 127 -3.09 -2.98 7.59
C ALA A 127 -3.29 -1.88 6.56
N PHE A 128 -3.72 -2.27 5.35
CA PHE A 128 -4.08 -1.31 4.31
C PHE A 128 -5.24 -1.81 3.46
N ILE A 129 -6.21 -0.92 3.20
CA ILE A 129 -7.30 -1.20 2.26
C ILE A 129 -7.14 -0.27 1.06
N LEU A 130 -7.15 -0.84 -0.15
CA LEU A 130 -7.08 -0.11 -1.41
C LEU A 130 -8.31 -0.41 -2.26
N GLY A 131 -9.12 0.61 -2.52
CA GLY A 131 -10.14 0.57 -3.56
C GLY A 131 -9.57 0.92 -4.94
N LYS A 132 -10.01 0.24 -5.99
CA LYS A 132 -9.73 0.63 -7.39
C LYS A 132 -10.73 0.02 -8.35
N TYR A 133 -10.83 0.62 -9.53
CA TYR A 133 -11.44 -0.05 -10.68
C TYR A 133 -10.44 -1.01 -11.32
N GLU A 134 -10.86 -2.26 -11.51
CA GLU A 134 -10.30 -3.20 -12.46
C GLU A 134 -11.22 -3.21 -13.69
N GLU A 135 -10.76 -2.62 -14.80
CA GLU A 135 -11.59 -2.42 -15.99
C GLU A 135 -12.86 -1.61 -15.63
N ASP A 136 -14.02 -2.28 -15.57
CA ASP A 136 -15.33 -1.68 -15.25
C ASP A 136 -15.88 -2.13 -13.88
N GLU A 137 -15.15 -2.94 -13.12
CA GLU A 137 -15.56 -3.41 -11.79
C GLU A 137 -14.75 -2.74 -10.69
N PHE A 138 -15.43 -2.27 -9.64
CA PHE A 138 -14.74 -1.77 -8.44
C PHE A 138 -14.39 -2.93 -7.50
N ALA A 139 -13.17 -2.92 -6.96
CA ALA A 139 -12.68 -3.93 -6.04
C ALA A 139 -11.93 -3.30 -4.87
N PHE A 140 -11.97 -3.98 -3.72
CA PHE A 140 -11.15 -3.68 -2.56
C PHE A 140 -10.05 -4.73 -2.42
N TYR A 141 -8.83 -4.27 -2.23
CA TYR A 141 -7.68 -5.08 -1.87
C TYR A 141 -7.33 -4.80 -0.43
N ILE A 142 -7.09 -5.85 0.32
CA ILE A 142 -6.86 -5.79 1.76
C ILE A 142 -5.51 -6.43 2.01
N PHE A 143 -4.57 -5.61 2.45
CA PHE A 143 -3.21 -5.98 2.80
C PHE A 143 -3.12 -6.09 4.32
N LEU A 144 -2.64 -7.23 4.79
CA LEU A 144 -2.37 -7.49 6.21
C LEU A 144 -0.96 -8.07 6.31
N ASP A 145 -0.17 -7.61 7.26
CA ASP A 145 1.16 -8.14 7.49
C ASP A 145 1.15 -9.49 8.24
N GLU A 146 2.34 -10.02 8.48
CA GLU A 146 2.52 -11.30 9.15
C GLU A 146 2.22 -11.19 10.65
N ASP A 147 2.52 -10.07 11.28
CA ASP A 147 2.21 -9.85 12.69
C ASP A 147 0.70 -9.77 12.95
N TRP A 148 -0.08 -9.21 12.03
CA TRP A 148 -1.53 -9.31 12.04
C TRP A 148 -1.99 -10.76 12.03
N LYS A 149 -1.47 -11.59 11.12
CA LYS A 149 -1.86 -13.01 11.05
C LYS A 149 -1.51 -13.76 12.33
N LYS A 150 -0.35 -13.50 12.92
CA LYS A 150 0.09 -14.12 14.18
C LYS A 150 -0.81 -13.72 15.35
N GLN A 151 -1.20 -12.45 15.43
CA GLN A 151 -1.96 -11.91 16.56
C GLN A 151 -3.47 -12.06 16.41
N ILE A 152 -3.98 -12.04 15.16
CA ILE A 152 -5.40 -12.03 14.80
C ILE A 152 -5.68 -13.08 13.69
N PRO A 153 -5.45 -14.38 13.96
CA PRO A 153 -5.56 -15.42 12.93
C PRO A 153 -7.00 -15.65 12.44
N ASP A 154 -8.01 -15.36 13.26
CA ASP A 154 -9.43 -15.49 12.92
C ASP A 154 -10.01 -14.20 12.30
N THR A 155 -9.26 -13.63 11.36
CA THR A 155 -9.68 -12.42 10.63
C THR A 155 -10.79 -12.73 9.64
N ASN A 156 -11.84 -11.92 9.67
CA ASN A 156 -12.94 -11.95 8.71
C ASN A 156 -13.03 -10.63 7.94
N ILE A 157 -13.70 -10.69 6.80
CA ILE A 157 -14.09 -9.55 5.99
C ILE A 157 -15.62 -9.48 6.00
N LEU A 158 -16.15 -8.32 6.39
CA LEU A 158 -17.56 -7.98 6.21
C LEU A 158 -17.69 -6.81 5.24
N TYR A 159 -18.63 -6.92 4.30
CA TYR A 159 -18.96 -5.82 3.41
C TYR A 159 -20.46 -5.79 3.13
N ALA A 160 -21.03 -4.58 3.17
CA ALA A 160 -22.46 -4.38 2.99
C ALA A 160 -22.82 -2.91 2.78
N ASN A 161 -23.92 -2.65 2.07
CA ASN A 161 -24.66 -1.38 2.11
C ASN A 161 -25.40 -1.19 3.44
N ASP A 162 -26.03 -2.28 3.90
CA ASP A 162 -26.78 -2.41 5.14
C ASP A 162 -26.27 -3.63 5.92
N LEU A 163 -26.10 -3.50 7.23
CA LEU A 163 -25.57 -4.58 8.07
C LEU A 163 -26.48 -5.81 8.08
N ASP A 164 -27.79 -5.62 7.91
CA ASP A 164 -28.77 -6.71 7.84
C ASP A 164 -28.56 -7.59 6.59
N GLU A 165 -28.06 -6.99 5.50
CA GLU A 165 -27.77 -7.66 4.23
C GLU A 165 -26.27 -7.94 4.04
N SER A 166 -25.53 -7.99 5.14
CA SER A 166 -24.08 -8.13 5.09
C SER A 166 -23.59 -9.48 4.58
N THR A 167 -22.50 -9.42 3.82
CA THR A 167 -21.70 -10.61 3.50
C THR A 167 -20.51 -10.70 4.43
N VAL A 168 -20.32 -11.85 5.07
CA VAL A 168 -19.15 -12.17 5.90
C VAL A 168 -18.44 -13.36 5.32
N ARG A 169 -17.12 -13.27 5.18
CA ARG A 169 -16.26 -14.41 4.86
C ARG A 169 -14.95 -14.32 5.64
N LYS A 170 -14.28 -15.45 5.80
CA LYS A 170 -12.90 -15.46 6.34
C LYS A 170 -11.97 -14.74 5.37
N TYR A 171 -10.97 -14.06 5.94
CA TYR A 171 -9.84 -13.54 5.19
C TYR A 171 -8.97 -14.70 4.72
N ASP A 172 -8.52 -14.62 3.47
CA ASP A 172 -7.67 -15.64 2.85
C ASP A 172 -6.19 -15.29 2.96
N PHE A 173 -5.50 -15.92 3.92
CA PHE A 173 -4.05 -15.77 4.14
C PHE A 173 -3.20 -16.65 3.20
N THR A 174 -3.66 -16.98 1.99
CA THR A 174 -2.90 -17.81 1.04
C THR A 174 -2.04 -17.03 0.06
N SER A 175 -2.50 -15.88 -0.45
CA SER A 175 -1.69 -14.99 -1.29
C SER A 175 -0.76 -14.19 -0.40
N TYR A 176 0.55 -14.36 -0.59
CA TYR A 176 1.58 -13.87 0.32
C TYR A 176 2.80 -13.42 -0.46
N THR A 177 3.31 -12.24 -0.16
CA THR A 177 4.62 -11.81 -0.64
C THR A 177 5.30 -10.97 0.44
N LYS A 178 6.53 -11.37 0.81
CA LYS A 178 7.38 -10.65 1.79
C LYS A 178 6.66 -10.27 3.09
N GLY A 179 6.01 -11.23 3.74
CA GLY A 179 5.30 -10.97 4.98
C GLY A 179 3.89 -10.40 4.80
N ILE A 180 3.51 -9.98 3.59
CA ILE A 180 2.23 -9.32 3.35
C ILE A 180 1.24 -10.26 2.67
N TYR A 181 0.10 -10.44 3.31
CA TYR A 181 -1.04 -11.16 2.79
C TYR A 181 -1.97 -10.24 2.02
N ILE A 182 -2.55 -10.77 0.94
CA ILE A 182 -3.41 -9.99 0.05
C ILE A 182 -4.71 -10.73 -0.20
N ASP A 183 -5.82 -10.13 0.18
CA ASP A 183 -7.15 -10.63 -0.13
C ASP A 183 -7.94 -9.58 -0.92
N LYS A 184 -8.82 -10.04 -1.80
CA LYS A 184 -9.60 -9.22 -2.72
C LYS A 184 -11.09 -9.44 -2.51
N VAL A 185 -11.84 -8.34 -2.39
CA VAL A 185 -13.30 -8.34 -2.44
C VAL A 185 -13.75 -7.68 -3.73
N LYS A 186 -14.57 -8.41 -4.49
CA LYS A 186 -15.28 -7.91 -5.68
C LYS A 186 -16.78 -7.96 -5.44
N GLY A 187 -17.50 -7.02 -6.03
CA GLY A 187 -18.95 -6.98 -5.95
C GLY A 187 -19.52 -5.70 -6.53
N ASP A 188 -20.85 -5.60 -6.47
CA ASP A 188 -21.55 -4.35 -6.70
C ASP A 188 -21.33 -3.44 -5.48
N PHE A 189 -20.52 -2.41 -5.68
CA PHE A 189 -20.21 -1.39 -4.69
C PHE A 189 -20.81 -0.03 -5.06
N ASP A 190 -21.86 0.01 -5.88
CA ASP A 190 -22.50 1.27 -6.31
C ASP A 190 -22.96 2.10 -5.11
N TRP A 191 -23.41 1.44 -4.04
CA TRP A 191 -23.77 2.05 -2.76
C TRP A 191 -22.60 2.76 -2.06
N PHE A 192 -21.37 2.25 -2.23
CA PHE A 192 -20.15 2.85 -1.70
C PHE A 192 -19.66 3.99 -2.59
N LEU A 193 -19.87 3.86 -3.90
CA LEU A 193 -19.33 4.77 -4.91
C LEU A 193 -20.20 6.01 -5.12
N SER A 194 -21.49 5.90 -4.83
CA SER A 194 -22.50 6.95 -4.96
C SER A 194 -22.40 8.04 -3.89
N SER A 195 -23.06 9.18 -4.15
CA SER A 195 -23.27 10.24 -3.16
C SER A 195 -24.76 10.30 -2.79
N PRO A 196 -25.14 10.16 -1.51
CA PRO A 196 -24.26 9.94 -0.35
C PRO A 196 -23.66 8.53 -0.34
N ARG A 197 -22.42 8.41 0.17
CA ARG A 197 -21.78 7.10 0.40
C ARG A 197 -22.56 6.35 1.47
N LYS A 198 -22.82 5.07 1.22
CA LYS A 198 -23.41 4.14 2.19
C LYS A 198 -22.49 2.95 2.36
N GLY A 199 -22.79 2.12 3.36
CA GLY A 199 -22.09 0.87 3.60
C GLY A 199 -20.59 0.99 3.87
N GLY A 200 -19.90 -0.14 3.86
CA GLY A 200 -18.45 -0.18 3.98
C GLY A 200 -17.85 -1.59 3.83
N VAL A 201 -16.53 -1.64 3.91
CA VAL A 201 -15.76 -2.89 4.05
C VAL A 201 -15.04 -2.82 5.40
N PHE A 202 -15.20 -3.88 6.19
CA PHE A 202 -14.65 -4.05 7.53
C PHE A 202 -13.81 -5.32 7.55
N VAL A 203 -12.65 -5.28 8.20
CA VAL A 203 -11.70 -6.39 8.26
C VAL A 203 -11.18 -6.50 9.69
N GLY A 204 -11.16 -7.71 10.26
CA GLY A 204 -10.63 -7.96 11.59
C GLY A 204 -11.42 -9.02 12.35
N GLU A 205 -11.47 -8.89 13.66
CA GLU A 205 -12.21 -9.77 14.57
C GLU A 205 -13.73 -9.50 14.49
N ILE A 206 -14.30 -9.67 13.29
CA ILE A 206 -15.67 -9.27 12.99
C ILE A 206 -16.53 -10.46 12.57
N ASN A 207 -17.78 -10.47 13.02
CA ASN A 207 -18.83 -11.36 12.57
C ASN A 207 -20.18 -10.60 12.59
N LYS A 208 -21.24 -11.22 12.05
CA LYS A 208 -22.56 -10.57 11.97
C LYS A 208 -23.14 -10.19 13.35
N GLU A 209 -22.80 -10.94 14.39
CA GLU A 209 -23.31 -10.76 15.76
C GLU A 209 -22.59 -9.61 16.47
N THR A 210 -21.31 -9.37 16.19
CA THR A 210 -20.49 -8.27 16.76
C THR A 210 -20.76 -6.88 16.19
N LEU A 211 -21.59 -6.75 15.15
CA LEU A 211 -21.70 -5.52 14.35
C LEU A 211 -22.81 -4.56 14.75
N ASP A 212 -23.48 -4.80 15.88
CA ASP A 212 -24.31 -3.76 16.47
C ASP A 212 -23.38 -2.60 16.88
N ILE A 213 -23.29 -1.55 16.03
CA ILE A 213 -22.22 -0.55 16.06
C ILE A 213 -22.19 0.24 17.38
N GLU A 214 -23.32 0.28 18.11
CA GLU A 214 -23.38 0.84 19.46
C GLU A 214 -22.54 0.03 20.47
N ASP A 215 -22.28 -1.25 20.21
CA ASP A 215 -21.48 -2.17 21.03
C ASP A 215 -20.01 -2.32 20.57
N LEU A 216 -19.65 -1.89 19.35
CA LEU A 216 -18.25 -1.96 18.86
C LEU A 216 -17.25 -1.19 19.73
N ARG A 217 -17.71 -0.17 20.46
CA ARG A 217 -16.91 0.58 21.44
C ARG A 217 -16.75 -0.14 22.78
N LEU A 218 -17.54 -1.19 23.02
CA LEU A 218 -17.55 -1.98 24.25
C LEU A 218 -16.86 -3.34 24.08
N THR A 219 -16.56 -3.73 22.85
CA THR A 219 -15.90 -4.98 22.52
C THR A 219 -14.39 -4.78 22.27
N ASN A 220 -13.56 -5.60 22.90
CA ASN A 220 -12.09 -5.60 22.82
C ASN A 220 -11.59 -6.14 21.46
N LEU A 221 -12.11 -5.62 20.35
CA LEU A 221 -11.87 -6.12 18.99
C LEU A 221 -10.88 -5.23 18.24
N THR A 222 -10.10 -5.84 17.37
CA THR A 222 -9.28 -5.14 16.37
C THR A 222 -9.94 -5.22 14.99
N ILE A 223 -10.29 -4.05 14.44
CA ILE A 223 -11.01 -3.92 13.17
C ILE A 223 -10.47 -2.71 12.40
N ILE A 224 -10.18 -2.87 11.12
CA ILE A 224 -10.00 -1.77 10.16
C ILE A 224 -11.22 -1.68 9.25
N TYR A 225 -11.57 -0.49 8.78
CA TYR A 225 -12.69 -0.34 7.86
C TYR A 225 -12.62 0.90 6.98
N VAL A 226 -13.29 0.80 5.84
CA VAL A 226 -13.63 1.93 4.97
C VAL A 226 -15.15 2.08 4.93
N ARG A 227 -15.65 3.27 5.23
CA ARG A 227 -17.09 3.62 5.25
C ARG A 227 -17.33 4.98 4.59
#